data_AF-A0A1G5DCJ8-F1
#
_entry.id   AF-A0A1G5DCJ8-F1
#
_cell.length_a   1.000
_cell.length_b   1.000
_cell.length_c   1.000
_cell.angle_alpha   90.00
_cell.angle_beta   90.00
_cell.angle_gamma   90.00
#
_symmetry.space_group_name_H-M   'P 1'
#
loop_
_entity.id
_entity.type
_entity.pdbx_description
1 polymer ?
#
loop_
_entity_poly.entity_id
_entity_poly.type
_entity_poly.pdbx_seq_one_letter_code
_entity_poly.pdbx_strand_id
1 'polypeptide(L)'
;MQNEELMPKRLGRTTIYESEHVCLYSDRVAQPSGQITENYYQIHYPEKAVAIVIFDEEDNILLIQNRRYTVGRLEWEVPAGRIEYGESNEDAAKREAIEETGCKSELEEKMIWQ
;
A
#
# COMPACT_ATOMS: atom_id res chain seq x y z
N MET A 1 1.93 -24.04 -3.50
CA MET A 1 1.27 -24.99 -4.43
C MET A 1 -0.19 -25.27 -4.08
N GLN A 2 -0.60 -25.50 -2.82
CA GLN A 2 -2.03 -25.74 -2.51
C GLN A 2 -2.96 -24.51 -2.61
N ASN A 3 -2.42 -23.29 -2.68
CA ASN A 3 -3.23 -22.06 -2.63
C ASN A 3 -3.62 -21.51 -4.01
N GLU A 4 -2.94 -21.90 -5.09
CA GLU A 4 -3.21 -21.36 -6.44
C GLU A 4 -4.54 -21.85 -7.00
N GLU A 5 -4.97 -23.07 -6.65
CA GLU A 5 -6.27 -23.63 -7.06
C GLU A 5 -7.47 -22.92 -6.39
N LEU A 6 -7.21 -22.17 -5.30
CA LEU A 6 -8.22 -21.40 -4.58
C LEU A 6 -8.31 -19.94 -5.04
N MET A 7 -7.43 -19.50 -5.94
CA MET A 7 -7.41 -18.11 -6.38
C MET A 7 -8.25 -17.90 -7.65
N PRO A 8 -9.01 -16.79 -7.73
CA PRO A 8 -9.69 -16.43 -8.96
C PRO A 8 -8.67 -16.19 -10.10
N LYS A 9 -8.95 -16.70 -11.29
CA LYS A 9 -8.10 -16.55 -12.47
C LYS A 9 -8.62 -15.44 -13.39
N ARG A 10 -7.78 -14.44 -13.65
CA ARG A 10 -8.08 -13.39 -14.64
C ARG A 10 -8.11 -13.97 -16.06
N LEU A 11 -9.24 -13.83 -16.74
CA LEU A 11 -9.48 -14.25 -18.12
C LEU A 11 -9.33 -13.10 -19.13
N GLY A 12 -9.57 -11.86 -18.69
CA GLY A 12 -9.46 -10.66 -19.51
C GLY A 12 -9.49 -9.40 -18.65
N ARG A 13 -9.11 -8.27 -19.25
CA ARG A 13 -9.05 -6.96 -18.59
C ARG A 13 -9.51 -5.86 -19.53
N THR A 14 -10.33 -4.95 -19.03
CA THR A 14 -10.66 -3.68 -19.65
C THR A 14 -10.12 -2.55 -18.78
N THR A 15 -9.34 -1.64 -19.36
CA THR A 15 -8.91 -0.42 -18.69
C THR A 15 -10.02 0.61 -18.71
N ILE A 16 -10.47 1.04 -17.53
CA ILE A 16 -11.47 2.10 -17.37
C ILE A 16 -10.76 3.45 -17.23
N TYR A 17 -9.71 3.49 -16.42
CA TYR A 17 -8.89 4.67 -16.19
C TYR A 17 -7.45 4.25 -15.84
N GLU A 18 -6.47 5.03 -16.29
CA GLU A 18 -5.06 4.78 -16.03
C GLU A 18 -4.30 6.11 -15.93
N SER A 19 -3.49 6.22 -14.88
CA SER A 19 -2.54 7.31 -14.66
C SER A 19 -1.32 6.78 -13.92
N GLU A 20 -0.31 7.63 -13.75
CA GLU A 20 0.87 7.31 -12.95
C GLU A 20 0.55 7.03 -11.47
N HIS A 21 -0.59 7.50 -10.97
CA HIS A 21 -0.95 7.39 -9.54
C HIS A 21 -1.99 6.31 -9.26
N VAL A 22 -2.96 6.11 -10.15
CA VAL A 22 -4.07 5.19 -9.91
C VAL A 22 -4.63 4.66 -11.21
N CYS A 23 -4.86 3.35 -11.24
CA CYS A 23 -5.50 2.65 -12.34
C CYS A 23 -6.79 1.98 -11.85
N LEU A 24 -7.81 1.99 -12.70
CA LEU A 24 -9.07 1.28 -12.49
C LEU A 24 -9.29 0.32 -13.65
N TYR A 25 -9.37 -0.97 -13.32
CA TYR A 25 -9.60 -2.05 -14.27
C TYR A 25 -10.94 -2.74 -13.98
N SER A 26 -11.61 -3.22 -15.03
CA SER A 26 -12.64 -4.25 -14.93
C SER A 26 -12.08 -5.55 -15.49
N ASP A 27 -11.87 -6.53 -14.60
CA ASP A 27 -11.35 -7.84 -14.96
C ASP A 27 -12.49 -8.84 -15.13
N ARG A 28 -12.40 -9.65 -16.18
CA ARG A 28 -13.22 -10.86 -16.31
C ARG A 28 -12.52 -11.99 -15.56
N VAL A 29 -13.15 -12.57 -14.55
CA VAL A 29 -12.51 -13.48 -13.61
C VAL A 29 -13.26 -14.81 -13.51
N ALA A 30 -12.54 -15.93 -13.61
CA ALA A 30 -13.05 -17.24 -13.26
C ALA A 30 -12.80 -17.52 -11.77
N GLN A 31 -13.87 -17.73 -11.01
CA GLN A 31 -13.81 -18.11 -9.61
C GLN A 31 -13.38 -19.58 -9.47
N PRO A 32 -12.82 -20.00 -8.33
CA PRO A 32 -12.49 -21.42 -8.07
C PRO A 32 -13.68 -22.36 -8.21
N SER A 33 -14.89 -21.86 -7.96
CA SER A 33 -16.16 -22.60 -8.14
C SER A 33 -16.54 -22.84 -9.60
N GLY A 34 -15.82 -22.24 -10.56
CA GLY A 34 -16.14 -22.24 -11.99
C GLY A 34 -17.09 -21.11 -12.43
N GLN A 35 -17.66 -20.35 -11.48
CA GLN A 35 -18.47 -19.18 -11.82
C GLN A 35 -17.63 -18.09 -12.49
N ILE A 36 -18.19 -17.41 -13.50
CA ILE A 36 -17.54 -16.24 -14.10
C ILE A 36 -18.11 -14.95 -13.52
N THR A 37 -17.21 -14.07 -13.08
CA THR A 37 -17.49 -12.66 -12.80
C THR A 37 -17.08 -11.84 -14.02
N GLU A 38 -18.06 -11.27 -14.74
CA GLU A 38 -17.78 -10.51 -15.97
C GLU A 38 -17.10 -9.16 -15.68
N ASN A 39 -17.42 -8.51 -14.56
CA ASN A 39 -16.83 -7.23 -14.14
C ASN A 39 -16.36 -7.29 -12.69
N TYR A 40 -15.09 -7.66 -12.49
CA TYR A 40 -14.41 -7.59 -11.20
C TYR A 40 -13.54 -6.33 -11.16
N TYR A 41 -13.96 -5.32 -10.40
CA TYR A 41 -13.26 -4.03 -10.35
C TYR A 41 -11.99 -4.12 -9.49
N GLN A 42 -10.88 -3.64 -10.02
CA GLN A 42 -9.61 -3.52 -9.31
C GLN A 42 -9.13 -2.06 -9.37
N ILE A 43 -8.86 -1.49 -8.19
CA ILE A 43 -8.06 -0.27 -8.06
C ILE A 43 -6.61 -0.72 -7.86
N HIS A 44 -5.71 -0.21 -8.69
CA HIS A 44 -4.28 -0.48 -8.60
C HIS A 44 -3.51 0.84 -8.44
N TYR A 45 -2.61 0.88 -7.45
CA TYR A 45 -1.66 1.96 -7.26
C TYR A 45 -0.30 1.49 -7.81
N PRO A 46 0.20 2.06 -8.92
CA PRO A 46 1.44 1.60 -9.55
C PRO A 46 2.68 1.82 -8.67
N GLU A 47 2.67 2.89 -7.87
CA GLU A 47 3.79 3.23 -7.01
C GLU A 47 3.73 2.48 -5.68
N LYS A 48 4.91 2.06 -5.22
CA LYS A 48 5.07 1.42 -3.92
C LYS A 48 5.13 2.48 -2.82
N ALA A 49 4.70 2.10 -1.63
CA ALA A 49 4.76 2.93 -0.45
C ALA A 49 5.30 2.12 0.74
N VAL A 50 5.82 2.84 1.73
CA VAL A 50 6.24 2.32 3.02
C VAL A 50 5.46 3.01 4.14
N ALA A 51 5.28 2.30 5.23
CA ALA A 51 4.79 2.86 6.49
C ALA A 51 5.73 2.39 7.60
N ILE A 52 5.94 3.22 8.61
CA ILE A 52 6.83 2.92 9.73
C ILE A 52 6.11 3.07 11.04
N VAL A 53 6.27 2.08 11.90
CA VAL A 53 5.93 2.20 13.32
C VAL A 53 7.20 2.58 14.07
N ILE A 54 7.20 3.73 14.72
CA ILE A 54 8.32 4.19 15.57
C ILE A 54 7.91 4.02 17.02
N PHE A 55 8.77 3.36 17.80
CA PHE A 55 8.63 3.22 19.25
C PHE A 55 9.61 4.14 19.96
N ASP A 56 9.19 4.71 21.10
CA ASP A 56 10.10 5.35 22.05
C ASP A 56 10.62 4.34 23.09
N GLU A 57 11.41 4.81 24.05
CA GLU A 57 11.99 3.98 25.12
C GLU A 57 10.94 3.38 26.09
N GLU A 58 9.69 3.85 26.02
CA GLU A 58 8.55 3.40 26.84
C GLU A 58 7.54 2.55 26.03
N ASP A 59 7.92 2.08 24.83
CA ASP A 59 7.08 1.33 23.89
C ASP A 59 5.83 2.11 23.38
N ASN A 60 5.83 3.44 23.45
CA ASN A 60 4.77 4.25 22.85
C ASN A 60 4.96 4.35 21.33
N ILE A 61 3.86 4.35 20.57
CA ILE A 61 3.89 4.50 19.11
C ILE A 61 3.74 5.98 18.73
N LEU A 62 4.66 6.47 17.91
CA LEU A 62 4.54 7.79 17.30
C LEU A 62 3.46 7.78 16.21
N LEU A 63 2.49 8.67 16.33
CA LEU A 63 1.45 8.92 15.33
C LEU A 63 1.50 10.38 14.87
N ILE A 64 1.14 10.60 13.61
CA ILE A 64 0.95 11.92 13.01
C ILE A 64 -0.54 12.19 12.76
N GLN A 65 -0.91 13.46 12.67
CA GLN A 65 -2.23 13.88 12.23
C GLN A 65 -2.20 14.28 10.75
N ASN A 66 -2.71 13.41 9.89
CA ASN A 66 -2.75 13.63 8.45
C ASN A 66 -4.10 14.21 8.00
N ARG A 67 -4.08 15.25 7.17
CA ARG A 67 -5.29 15.89 6.62
C ARG A 67 -5.70 15.18 5.33
N ARG A 68 -6.56 14.17 5.43
CA ARG A 68 -7.01 13.40 4.27
C ARG A 68 -8.17 14.10 3.56
N TYR A 69 -7.86 14.79 2.45
CA TYR A 69 -8.89 15.41 1.59
C TYR A 69 -9.94 14.40 1.09
N THR A 70 -9.51 13.18 0.72
CA THR A 70 -10.37 12.13 0.16
C THR A 70 -11.47 11.65 1.12
N VAL A 71 -11.26 11.78 2.43
CA VAL A 71 -12.28 11.46 3.46
C VAL A 71 -12.73 12.69 4.26
N GLY A 72 -12.20 13.87 3.95
CA GLY A 72 -12.60 15.16 4.52
C GLY A 72 -12.33 15.33 6.02
N ARG A 73 -11.36 14.61 6.59
CA ARG A 73 -11.06 14.66 8.03
C ARG A 73 -9.57 14.55 8.34
N LEU A 74 -9.24 14.85 9.59
CA LEU A 74 -7.92 14.61 10.16
C LEU A 74 -7.87 13.18 10.69
N GLU A 75 -6.87 12.40 10.28
CA GLU A 75 -6.69 11.01 10.70
C GLU A 75 -5.38 10.85 11.46
N TRP A 76 -5.41 10.00 12.48
CA TRP A 76 -4.19 9.54 13.15
C TRP A 76 -3.61 8.38 12.36
N GLU A 77 -2.37 8.54 11.94
CA GLU A 77 -1.67 7.59 11.08
C GLU A 77 -0.24 7.40 11.58
N VAL A 78 0.35 6.27 11.25
CA VAL A 78 1.80 6.10 11.32
C VAL A 78 2.44 6.87 10.14
N PRO A 79 3.68 7.38 10.29
CA PRO A 79 4.38 8.00 9.18
C PRO A 79 4.47 7.05 7.98
N ALA A 80 4.18 7.57 6.79
CA ALA A 80 4.11 6.76 5.59
C ALA A 80 4.21 7.60 4.32
N GLY A 81 4.86 7.05 3.31
CA GLY A 81 4.97 7.72 2.02
C GLY A 81 5.47 6.83 0.91
N ARG A 82 5.67 7.45 -0.26
CA ARG A 82 6.00 6.73 -1.49
C ARG A 82 7.48 6.38 -1.50
N ILE A 83 7.81 5.26 -2.15
CA ILE A 83 9.19 4.90 -2.42
C ILE A 83 9.63 5.63 -3.70
N GLU A 84 10.67 6.45 -3.60
CA GLU A 84 11.18 7.17 -4.76
C GLU A 84 11.96 6.27 -5.72
N TYR A 85 12.16 6.73 -6.96
CA TYR A 85 12.87 5.94 -7.96
C TYR A 85 14.32 5.66 -7.54
N GLY A 86 14.65 4.37 -7.44
CA GLY A 86 15.99 3.91 -7.04
C GLY A 86 16.19 3.85 -5.52
N GLU A 87 15.20 4.23 -4.73
CA GLU A 87 15.24 4.20 -3.27
C GLU A 87 14.97 2.77 -2.75
N SER A 88 15.68 2.36 -1.69
CA SER A 88 15.35 1.12 -0.98
C SER A 88 14.13 1.35 -0.06
N ASN A 89 13.43 0.29 0.34
CA ASN A 89 12.30 0.45 1.27
C ASN A 89 12.78 1.07 2.60
N GLU A 90 13.99 0.72 3.03
CA GLU A 90 14.62 1.16 4.26
C GLU A 90 15.02 2.64 4.22
N ASP A 91 15.52 3.12 3.08
CA ASP A 91 15.87 4.53 2.90
C ASP A 91 14.61 5.39 2.80
N ALA A 92 13.60 4.93 2.04
CA ALA A 92 12.29 5.59 1.95
C ALA A 92 11.67 5.74 3.34
N ALA A 93 11.71 4.66 4.11
CA ALA A 93 11.22 4.65 5.47
C ALA A 93 11.93 5.74 6.31
N LYS A 94 13.26 5.73 6.38
CA LYS A 94 14.00 6.71 7.18
C LYS A 94 13.77 8.15 6.72
N ARG A 95 13.67 8.39 5.41
CA ARG A 95 13.35 9.70 4.85
C ARG A 95 11.99 10.20 5.31
N GLU A 96 10.93 9.41 5.13
CA GLU A 96 9.56 9.77 5.53
C GLU A 96 9.46 10.02 7.04
N ALA A 97 10.13 9.20 7.87
CA ALA A 97 10.19 9.43 9.32
C ALA A 97 10.74 10.83 9.65
N ILE A 98 11.84 11.23 9.01
CA ILE A 98 12.46 12.53 9.25
C ILE A 98 11.60 13.66 8.67
N GLU A 99 11.04 13.51 7.48
CA GLU A 99 10.27 14.54 6.79
C GLU A 99 8.94 14.86 7.51
N GLU A 100 8.23 13.83 7.97
CA GLU A 100 6.91 14.01 8.59
C GLU A 100 6.96 14.31 10.09
N THR A 101 8.03 13.87 10.78
CA THR A 101 8.10 13.96 12.26
C THR A 101 9.34 14.68 12.78
N GLY A 102 10.39 14.80 11.98
CA GLY A 102 11.71 15.29 12.42
C GLY A 102 12.53 14.27 13.23
N CYS A 103 11.97 13.09 13.53
CA CYS A 103 12.64 12.06 14.30
C CYS A 103 13.68 11.32 13.46
N LYS A 104 14.85 11.06 14.04
CA LYS A 104 15.82 10.10 13.52
C LYS A 104 15.57 8.76 14.19
N SER A 105 15.45 7.70 13.41
CA SER A 105 15.25 6.34 13.89
C SER A 105 16.30 5.39 13.33
N GLU A 106 16.58 4.33 14.08
CA GLU A 106 17.28 3.15 13.56
C GLU A 106 16.23 2.12 13.16
N LEU A 107 16.47 1.44 12.04
CA LEU A 107 15.55 0.42 11.55
C LEU A 107 15.92 -0.91 12.20
N GLU A 108 15.06 -1.40 13.10
CA GLU A 108 15.29 -2.67 13.80
C GLU A 108 14.72 -3.88 13.05
N GLU A 109 13.54 -3.74 12.44
CA GLU A 109 12.86 -4.83 11.74
C GLU A 109 12.21 -4.34 10.43
N LYS A 110 12.24 -5.21 9.41
CA LYS A 110 11.55 -5.00 8.13
C LYS A 110 10.51 -6.07 7.92
N MET A 111 9.25 -5.66 7.85
CA MET A 111 8.13 -6.53 7.52
C MET A 111 7.73 -6.36 6.06
N ILE A 112 7.86 -7.43 5.27
CA ILE A 112 7.34 -7.50 3.90
C ILE A 112 6.18 -8.48 3.94
N TRP A 113 4.95 -7.98 3.79
CA TRP A 113 3.79 -8.85 3.58
C TRP A 113 3.87 -9.42 2.15
N GLN A 114 4.04 -10.74 2.05
CA GLN A 114 3.97 -11.52 0.80
C GLN A 114 2.59 -12.15 0.64
#